data_AF-A0A959D6S3-F1
#
_entry.id   AF-A0A959D6S3-F1
#
_cell.length_a   1.000
_cell.length_b   1.000
_cell.length_c   1.000
_cell.angle_alpha   90.00
_cell.angle_beta   90.00
_cell.angle_gamma   90.00
#
_symmetry.space_group_name_H-M   'P 1'
#
loop_
_entity.id
_entity.type
_entity.pdbx_description
1 polymer ?
#
loop_
_entity_poly.entity_id
_entity_poly.type
_entity_poly.pdbx_seq_one_letter_code
_entity_poly.pdbx_strand_id
1 'polypeptide(L)'
;MLIEQAIIYSVVFLICAGIVLLYLRKLKKASQEVEGKIEVAKQEGLYEPVSLHPVIDLGTCIKSGACVAACPEKDILGILNGGGTLINASNCVGHGACFHACPVEAISLAIGTQERGVDLPHVSETFETNVPGIYIAGELGGMGLIRNSVEQGMMAVENMVRKGMPNGDSSYDLIIVGAGPAGISAALAARKHGLNFLTLEQDTLGGTVYTFPRAKVVMTSPMNLPLFGSVKLHDTSKKELLELWHEALSKNNVTIREKTKVEEILPENGHFRVTTLQGDAFLTKYVLLATGRRGTPRKLNVPGEMAEKVAYRLLEPENIRQKEVLVVGGGDSAVEAALLLAEQNKVVLSYRKDKFSRIKPKNRQKINEAIDKQLLEVLFNTNLVKIEDDKVYLTTDKEGEEFTLKNDLVYIFAGGELPTQFLQKAGVKITKRFGYTMKKYK
;
A
#
# COMPACT_ATOMS: atom_id res chain seq x y z
N MET A 1 -12.87 -10.84 -69.78
CA MET A 1 -13.73 -11.28 -68.68
C MET A 1 -13.01 -12.12 -67.63
N LEU A 2 -12.68 -13.41 -67.85
CA LEU A 2 -12.07 -14.27 -66.80
C LEU A 2 -10.65 -13.82 -66.37
N ILE A 3 -9.81 -13.40 -67.32
CA ILE A 3 -8.44 -12.94 -67.05
C ILE A 3 -8.45 -11.62 -66.25
N GLU A 4 -9.32 -10.68 -66.61
CA GLU A 4 -9.46 -9.40 -65.89
C GLU A 4 -9.95 -9.62 -64.46
N GLN A 5 -10.94 -10.50 -64.26
CA GLN A 5 -11.40 -10.87 -62.92
C GLN A 5 -10.28 -11.51 -62.09
N ALA A 6 -9.50 -12.42 -62.68
CA ALA A 6 -8.37 -13.06 -62.01
C ALA A 6 -7.29 -12.04 -61.59
N ILE A 7 -6.99 -11.06 -62.45
CA ILE A 7 -6.04 -9.99 -62.16
C ILE A 7 -6.56 -9.11 -61.01
N ILE A 8 -7.83 -8.69 -61.06
CA ILE A 8 -8.44 -7.85 -60.02
C ILE A 8 -8.43 -8.56 -58.66
N TYR A 9 -8.88 -9.81 -58.60
CA TYR A 9 -8.88 -10.59 -57.35
C TYR A 9 -7.47 -10.83 -56.82
N SER A 10 -6.49 -11.09 -57.70
CA SER A 10 -5.09 -11.28 -57.29
C SER A 10 -4.49 -10.01 -56.71
N VAL A 11 -4.75 -8.84 -57.31
CA VAL A 11 -4.27 -7.55 -56.81
C VAL A 11 -4.91 -7.23 -55.45
N VAL A 12 -6.23 -7.40 -55.31
CA VAL A 12 -6.93 -7.20 -54.03
C VAL A 12 -6.38 -8.15 -52.96
N PHE A 13 -6.17 -9.42 -53.29
CA PHE A 13 -5.58 -10.40 -52.38
C PHE A 13 -4.18 -9.99 -51.93
N LEU A 14 -3.31 -9.56 -52.85
CA LEU A 14 -1.95 -9.10 -52.52
C LEU A 14 -1.96 -7.85 -51.63
N ILE A 15 -2.89 -6.91 -51.85
CA ILE A 15 -3.06 -5.74 -50.98
C ILE A 15 -3.51 -6.16 -49.59
N CYS A 16 -4.55 -7.00 -49.49
CA CYS A 16 -5.03 -7.52 -48.21
C CYS A 16 -3.95 -8.32 -47.46
N ALA A 17 -3.23 -9.21 -48.16
CA ALA A 17 -2.12 -9.97 -47.60
C ALA A 17 -0.98 -9.07 -47.13
N GLY A 18 -0.65 -8.02 -47.89
CA GLY A 18 0.34 -7.01 -47.52
C GLY A 18 -0.04 -6.28 -46.22
N ILE A 19 -1.30 -5.85 -46.10
CA ILE A 19 -1.82 -5.21 -44.88
C ILE A 19 -1.76 -6.16 -43.68
N VAL A 20 -2.20 -7.41 -43.85
CA VAL A 20 -2.16 -8.43 -42.80
C VAL A 20 -0.72 -8.71 -42.37
N LEU A 21 0.22 -8.84 -43.31
CA LEU A 21 1.64 -9.05 -43.01
C LEU A 21 2.25 -7.88 -42.23
N LEU A 22 1.95 -6.64 -42.61
CA LEU A 22 2.40 -5.45 -41.89
C LEU A 22 1.82 -5.40 -40.47
N TYR A 23 0.53 -5.73 -40.33
CA TYR A 23 -0.13 -5.81 -39.03
C TYR A 23 0.49 -6.89 -38.13
N LEU A 24 0.71 -8.10 -38.65
CA LEU A 24 1.35 -9.20 -37.91
C LEU A 24 2.80 -8.87 -37.52
N ARG A 25 3.57 -8.23 -38.41
CA ARG A 25 4.93 -7.76 -38.08
C ARG A 25 4.93 -6.73 -36.96
N LYS A 26 3.99 -5.77 -36.99
CA LYS A 26 3.84 -4.77 -35.93
C LYS A 26 3.49 -5.42 -34.60
N LEU A 27 2.54 -6.38 -34.59
CA LEU A 27 2.17 -7.13 -33.38
C LEU A 27 3.32 -7.96 -32.82
N LYS A 28 4.08 -8.63 -33.70
CA LYS A 28 5.26 -9.41 -33.30
C LYS A 28 6.30 -8.51 -32.65
N LYS A 29 6.62 -7.37 -33.25
CA LYS A 29 7.57 -6.41 -32.70
C LYS A 29 7.12 -5.88 -31.32
N ALA A 30 5.85 -5.48 -31.19
CA ALA A 30 5.31 -5.03 -29.90
C ALA A 30 5.34 -6.13 -28.84
N SER A 31 5.07 -7.38 -29.22
CA SER A 31 5.18 -8.53 -28.30
C SER A 31 6.62 -8.78 -27.85
N GLN A 32 7.60 -8.68 -28.76
CA GLN A 32 9.02 -8.80 -28.43
C GLN A 32 9.51 -7.71 -27.48
N GLU A 33 9.02 -6.47 -27.64
CA GLU A 33 9.31 -5.38 -26.70
C GLU A 33 8.78 -5.68 -25.30
N VAL A 34 7.55 -6.20 -25.19
CA VAL A 34 6.96 -6.61 -23.91
C VAL A 34 7.72 -7.79 -23.30
N GLU A 35 8.11 -8.76 -24.12
CA GLU A 35 8.90 -9.93 -23.69
C GLU A 35 10.24 -9.52 -23.10
N GLY A 36 10.99 -8.63 -23.77
CA GLY A 36 12.25 -8.09 -23.24
C GLY A 36 12.05 -7.34 -21.92
N LYS A 37 10.96 -6.57 -21.77
CA LYS A 37 10.64 -5.93 -20.48
C LYS A 37 10.34 -6.94 -19.37
N ILE A 38 9.67 -8.05 -19.69
CA ILE A 38 9.39 -9.12 -18.74
C ILE A 38 10.68 -9.81 -18.29
N GLU A 39 11.62 -10.06 -19.21
CA GLU A 39 12.91 -10.66 -18.88
C GLU A 39 13.71 -9.78 -17.92
N VAL A 40 13.79 -8.48 -18.20
CA VAL A 40 14.40 -7.49 -17.28
C VAL A 40 13.69 -7.51 -15.93
N ALA A 41 12.35 -7.47 -15.92
CA ALA A 41 11.58 -7.50 -14.67
C ALA A 41 11.82 -8.79 -13.87
N LYS A 42 12.02 -9.94 -14.51
CA LYS A 42 12.36 -11.20 -13.84
C LYS A 42 13.78 -11.15 -13.25
N GLN A 43 14.76 -10.65 -14.00
CA GLN A 43 16.13 -10.49 -13.52
C GLN A 43 16.20 -9.53 -12.32
N GLU A 44 15.40 -8.46 -12.32
CA GLU A 44 15.30 -7.50 -11.22
C GLU A 44 14.41 -7.97 -10.05
N GLY A 45 13.70 -9.09 -10.22
CA GLY A 45 12.74 -9.60 -9.22
C GLY A 45 11.48 -8.75 -9.06
N LEU A 46 11.13 -7.96 -10.07
CA LEU A 46 9.96 -7.09 -10.13
C LEU A 46 8.74 -7.74 -10.79
N TYR A 47 8.96 -8.84 -11.52
CA TYR A 47 7.87 -9.57 -12.20
C TYR A 47 6.85 -10.15 -11.21
N GLU A 48 7.33 -10.70 -10.10
CA GLU A 48 6.48 -11.31 -9.08
C GLU A 48 5.85 -10.23 -8.18
N PRO A 49 4.51 -10.14 -8.05
CA PRO A 49 3.87 -9.08 -7.29
C PRO A 49 4.11 -9.18 -5.78
N VAL A 50 4.38 -8.04 -5.14
CA VAL A 50 4.49 -7.92 -3.66
C VAL A 50 3.18 -7.61 -2.96
N SER A 51 2.18 -7.13 -3.69
CA SER A 51 0.92 -6.64 -3.13
C SER A 51 -0.24 -6.93 -4.10
N LEU A 52 -1.33 -6.16 -3.97
CA LEU A 52 -2.46 -6.15 -4.88
C LEU A 52 -1.99 -5.95 -6.33
N HIS A 53 -2.40 -6.84 -7.22
CA HIS A 53 -2.04 -6.82 -8.63
C HIS A 53 -3.20 -7.33 -9.49
N PRO A 54 -3.26 -6.95 -10.79
CA PRO A 54 -4.27 -7.46 -11.70
C PRO A 54 -3.95 -8.89 -12.14
N VAL A 55 -4.98 -9.74 -12.20
CA VAL A 55 -4.97 -11.07 -12.80
C VAL A 55 -5.88 -11.04 -14.02
N ILE A 56 -5.36 -11.47 -15.16
CA ILE A 56 -6.02 -11.35 -16.47
C ILE A 56 -6.50 -12.73 -16.91
N ASP A 57 -7.79 -12.85 -17.17
CA ASP A 57 -8.36 -14.04 -17.81
C ASP A 57 -8.13 -13.98 -19.32
N LEU A 58 -7.22 -14.82 -19.82
CA LEU A 58 -6.88 -14.88 -21.24
C LEU A 58 -8.01 -15.45 -22.10
N GLY A 59 -8.97 -16.20 -21.53
CA GLY A 59 -10.14 -16.70 -22.25
C GLY A 59 -11.12 -15.60 -22.61
N THR A 60 -11.24 -14.58 -21.75
CA THR A 60 -12.12 -13.42 -21.96
C THR A 60 -11.39 -12.23 -22.60
N CYS A 61 -10.07 -12.15 -22.46
CA CYS A 61 -9.28 -11.00 -22.92
C CYS A 61 -9.37 -10.78 -24.45
N ILE A 62 -9.97 -9.66 -24.86
CA ILE A 62 -10.04 -9.24 -26.28
C ILE A 62 -8.85 -8.39 -26.75
N LYS A 63 -7.83 -8.21 -25.90
CA LYS A 63 -6.55 -7.59 -26.28
C LYS A 63 -6.67 -6.13 -26.71
N SER A 64 -7.66 -5.41 -26.18
CA SER A 64 -7.90 -4.00 -26.53
C SER A 64 -6.77 -3.05 -26.13
N GLY A 65 -5.90 -3.45 -25.19
CA GLY A 65 -4.85 -2.59 -24.64
C GLY A 65 -5.36 -1.49 -23.71
N ALA A 66 -6.67 -1.40 -23.47
CA ALA A 66 -7.28 -0.36 -22.64
C ALA A 66 -6.72 -0.38 -21.20
N CYS A 67 -6.47 -1.56 -20.64
CA CYS A 67 -5.88 -1.72 -19.32
C CYS A 67 -4.43 -1.22 -19.23
N VAL A 68 -3.66 -1.36 -20.32
CA VAL A 68 -2.28 -0.86 -20.43
C VAL A 68 -2.29 0.66 -20.51
N ALA A 69 -3.15 1.23 -21.38
CA ALA A 69 -3.28 2.67 -21.55
C ALA A 69 -3.79 3.38 -20.29
N ALA A 70 -4.68 2.74 -19.53
CA ALA A 70 -5.25 3.30 -18.31
C ALA A 70 -4.31 3.26 -17.10
N CYS A 71 -3.16 2.57 -17.17
CA CYS A 71 -2.25 2.40 -16.05
C CYS A 71 -1.28 3.59 -15.93
N PRO A 72 -1.43 4.49 -14.92
CA PRO A 72 -0.55 5.65 -14.74
C PRO A 72 0.88 5.28 -14.39
N GLU A 73 1.10 4.15 -13.71
CA GLU A 73 2.44 3.70 -13.30
C GLU A 73 3.32 3.28 -14.50
N LYS A 74 2.69 3.01 -15.67
CA LYS A 74 3.30 2.48 -16.90
C LYS A 74 4.04 1.14 -16.70
N ASP A 75 4.11 0.33 -17.75
CA ASP A 75 4.85 -0.95 -17.75
C ASP A 75 4.54 -1.90 -16.57
N ILE A 76 3.34 -1.80 -15.99
CA ILE A 76 2.79 -2.82 -15.07
C ILE A 76 2.17 -3.96 -15.88
N LEU A 77 1.55 -3.59 -17.00
CA LEU A 77 0.79 -4.44 -17.90
C LEU A 77 1.32 -4.28 -19.33
N GLY A 78 1.24 -5.35 -20.11
CA GLY A 78 1.57 -5.36 -21.53
C GLY A 78 0.65 -6.28 -22.33
N ILE A 79 0.82 -6.27 -23.65
CA ILE A 79 0.20 -7.24 -24.55
C ILE A 79 1.30 -8.14 -25.12
N LEU A 80 1.25 -9.43 -24.83
CA LEU A 80 2.22 -10.43 -25.28
C LEU A 80 1.48 -11.52 -26.07
N ASN A 81 1.93 -11.80 -27.30
CA ASN A 81 1.35 -12.83 -28.17
C ASN A 81 -0.17 -12.74 -28.32
N GLY A 82 -0.69 -11.50 -28.32
CA GLY A 82 -2.12 -11.26 -28.36
C GLY A 82 -2.83 -11.71 -27.09
N GLY A 83 -2.28 -11.46 -25.90
CA GLY A 83 -2.95 -11.62 -24.62
C GLY A 83 -2.43 -10.57 -23.64
N GLY A 84 -3.26 -10.12 -22.70
CA GLY A 84 -2.80 -9.25 -21.62
C GLY A 84 -1.84 -10.00 -20.70
N THR A 85 -0.77 -9.35 -20.26
CA THR A 85 0.21 -9.92 -19.33
C THR A 85 0.72 -8.88 -18.33
N LEU A 86 1.32 -9.35 -17.24
CA LEU A 86 2.07 -8.53 -16.29
C LEU A 86 3.50 -8.29 -16.78
N ILE A 87 4.06 -7.14 -16.42
CA ILE A 87 5.48 -6.82 -16.64
C ILE A 87 6.14 -6.54 -15.29
N ASN A 88 5.92 -5.35 -14.69
CA ASN A 88 6.48 -4.97 -13.40
C ASN A 88 5.45 -5.06 -12.27
N ALA A 89 4.91 -6.25 -12.00
CA ALA A 89 3.80 -6.40 -11.06
C ALA A 89 4.12 -5.92 -9.63
N SER A 90 5.39 -5.99 -9.20
CA SER A 90 5.83 -5.44 -7.91
C SER A 90 5.67 -3.93 -7.79
N ASN A 91 5.66 -3.20 -8.89
CA ASN A 91 5.48 -1.74 -8.91
C ASN A 91 3.99 -1.34 -8.95
N CYS A 92 3.07 -2.30 -9.03
CA CYS A 92 1.65 -2.01 -9.00
C CYS A 92 1.28 -1.41 -7.64
N VAL A 93 0.69 -0.21 -7.67
CA VAL A 93 0.22 0.47 -6.45
C VAL A 93 -1.24 0.13 -6.11
N GLY A 94 -1.94 -0.64 -6.96
CA GLY A 94 -3.28 -1.14 -6.67
C GLY A 94 -4.41 -0.12 -6.82
N HIS A 95 -4.28 0.86 -7.72
CA HIS A 95 -5.32 1.87 -8.01
C HIS A 95 -6.51 1.30 -8.82
N GLY A 96 -6.39 0.11 -9.40
CA GLY A 96 -7.50 -0.58 -10.08
C GLY A 96 -7.98 0.04 -11.40
N ALA A 97 -7.26 0.99 -11.99
CA ALA A 97 -7.68 1.61 -13.25
C ALA A 97 -7.71 0.60 -14.41
N CYS A 98 -6.79 -0.37 -14.40
CA CYS A 98 -6.79 -1.46 -15.37
C CYS A 98 -8.05 -2.34 -15.27
N PHE A 99 -8.51 -2.63 -14.05
CA PHE A 99 -9.77 -3.34 -13.80
C PHE A 99 -10.93 -2.58 -14.43
N HIS A 100 -11.08 -1.30 -14.10
CA HIS A 100 -12.19 -0.46 -14.58
C HIS A 100 -12.16 -0.16 -16.08
N ALA A 101 -10.98 -0.12 -16.70
CA ALA A 101 -10.84 0.17 -18.13
C ALA A 101 -11.05 -1.06 -19.02
N CYS A 102 -11.15 -2.27 -18.46
CA CYS A 102 -11.31 -3.48 -19.26
C CYS A 102 -12.72 -3.55 -19.85
N PRO A 103 -12.91 -3.46 -21.18
CA PRO A 103 -14.25 -3.39 -21.79
C PRO A 103 -15.01 -4.73 -21.73
N VAL A 104 -14.29 -5.82 -21.44
CA VAL A 104 -14.83 -7.19 -21.37
C VAL A 104 -14.62 -7.79 -19.99
N GLU A 105 -14.30 -6.96 -18.99
CA GLU A 105 -14.26 -7.39 -17.59
C GLU A 105 -13.30 -8.56 -17.28
N ALA A 106 -12.32 -8.80 -18.16
CA ALA A 106 -11.35 -9.90 -18.07
C ALA A 106 -10.29 -9.72 -16.96
N ILE A 107 -10.35 -8.65 -16.18
CA ILE A 107 -9.37 -8.36 -15.13
C ILE A 107 -10.02 -8.51 -13.77
N SER A 108 -9.34 -9.21 -12.88
CA SER A 108 -9.62 -9.24 -11.45
C SER A 108 -8.42 -8.66 -10.68
N LEU A 109 -8.62 -8.21 -9.45
CA LEU A 109 -7.55 -7.77 -8.57
C LEU A 109 -7.32 -8.82 -7.50
N ALA A 110 -6.09 -9.34 -7.41
CA ALA A 110 -5.71 -10.36 -6.45
C ALA A 110 -4.56 -9.88 -5.54
N ILE A 111 -4.46 -10.48 -4.36
CA ILE A 111 -3.40 -10.21 -3.40
C ILE A 111 -2.70 -11.51 -2.99
N GLY A 112 -1.39 -11.44 -2.84
CA GLY A 112 -0.53 -12.63 -2.71
C GLY A 112 -0.42 -13.41 -4.02
N THR A 113 0.45 -14.40 -4.06
CA THR A 113 0.61 -15.32 -5.19
C THR A 113 0.43 -16.76 -4.73
N GLN A 114 0.52 -17.73 -5.63
CA GLN A 114 0.44 -19.15 -5.26
C GLN A 114 1.54 -19.55 -4.25
N GLU A 115 2.70 -18.90 -4.33
CA GLU A 115 3.83 -19.14 -3.42
C GLU A 115 3.87 -18.12 -2.27
N ARG A 116 3.40 -16.89 -2.51
CA ARG A 116 3.44 -15.80 -1.53
C ARG A 116 2.09 -15.58 -0.87
N GLY A 117 1.93 -16.16 0.32
CA GLY A 117 0.76 -15.90 1.16
C GLY A 117 0.81 -14.52 1.83
N VAL A 118 -0.36 -13.90 2.00
CA VAL A 118 -0.55 -12.63 2.73
C VAL A 118 -1.56 -12.85 3.84
N ASP A 119 -1.21 -12.45 5.06
CA ASP A 119 -2.12 -12.50 6.20
C ASP A 119 -3.18 -11.40 6.06
N LEU A 120 -4.44 -11.83 5.99
CA LEU A 120 -5.59 -10.94 5.82
C LEU A 120 -6.69 -11.32 6.80
N PRO A 121 -7.34 -10.32 7.42
CA PRO A 121 -8.57 -10.58 8.15
C PRO A 121 -9.67 -11.03 7.18
N HIS A 122 -10.60 -11.85 7.66
CA HIS A 122 -11.81 -12.15 6.90
C HIS A 122 -12.72 -10.93 6.88
N VAL A 123 -13.01 -10.42 5.68
CA VAL A 123 -13.87 -9.24 5.45
C VAL A 123 -14.80 -9.55 4.28
N SER A 124 -16.09 -9.27 4.43
CA SER A 124 -17.11 -9.43 3.38
C SER A 124 -17.06 -8.28 2.36
N GLU A 125 -17.86 -8.39 1.28
CA GLU A 125 -18.08 -7.26 0.33
C GLU A 125 -18.62 -6.00 1.02
N THR A 126 -19.27 -6.15 2.19
CA THR A 126 -19.84 -5.05 2.97
C THR A 126 -18.90 -4.52 4.04
N PHE A 127 -17.63 -4.94 4.04
CA PHE A 127 -16.60 -4.58 5.03
C PHE A 127 -16.79 -5.19 6.43
N GLU A 128 -17.78 -6.04 6.62
CA GLU A 128 -18.03 -6.72 7.91
C GLU A 128 -17.09 -7.92 8.06
N THR A 129 -16.57 -8.13 9.27
CA THR A 129 -15.70 -9.27 9.57
C THR A 129 -16.50 -10.54 9.84
N ASN A 130 -15.83 -11.63 10.23
CA ASN A 130 -16.51 -12.81 10.77
C ASN A 130 -17.16 -12.56 12.15
N VAL A 131 -16.92 -11.43 12.79
CA VAL A 131 -17.58 -11.02 14.03
C VAL A 131 -18.66 -10.01 13.65
N PRO A 132 -19.96 -10.36 13.74
CA PRO A 132 -21.05 -9.46 13.37
C PRO A 132 -20.94 -8.14 14.15
N GLY A 133 -20.96 -7.02 13.44
CA GLY A 133 -20.84 -5.67 14.01
C GLY A 133 -19.41 -5.12 14.12
N ILE A 134 -18.38 -5.92 13.84
CA ILE A 134 -17.01 -5.44 13.65
C ILE A 134 -16.72 -5.35 12.15
N TYR A 135 -16.27 -4.18 11.71
CA TYR A 135 -15.95 -3.86 10.32
C TYR A 135 -14.47 -3.50 10.17
N ILE A 136 -13.92 -3.70 8.98
CA ILE A 136 -12.52 -3.38 8.64
C ILE A 136 -12.46 -2.57 7.35
N ALA A 137 -11.73 -1.45 7.38
CA ALA A 137 -11.49 -0.62 6.20
C ALA A 137 -10.02 -0.15 6.08
N GLY A 138 -9.64 0.25 4.86
CA GLY A 138 -8.33 0.80 4.55
C GLY A 138 -7.25 -0.26 4.35
N GLU A 139 -6.00 0.09 4.67
CA GLU A 139 -4.84 -0.78 4.44
C GLU A 139 -5.01 -2.16 5.11
N LEU A 140 -5.72 -2.24 6.24
CA LEU A 140 -5.96 -3.50 6.95
C LEU A 140 -6.66 -4.54 6.04
N GLY A 141 -7.62 -4.11 5.21
CA GLY A 141 -8.32 -4.93 4.23
C GLY A 141 -7.53 -5.26 2.96
N GLY A 142 -6.29 -4.76 2.79
CA GLY A 142 -5.41 -5.12 1.67
C GLY A 142 -5.29 -4.08 0.56
N MET A 143 -5.92 -2.92 0.69
CA MET A 143 -5.81 -1.83 -0.29
C MET A 143 -5.28 -0.56 0.38
N GLY A 144 -3.96 -0.34 0.30
CA GLY A 144 -3.26 0.71 1.05
C GLY A 144 -3.23 2.10 0.43
N LEU A 145 -3.87 2.32 -0.73
CA LEU A 145 -3.94 3.66 -1.32
C LEU A 145 -4.87 4.57 -0.51
N ILE A 146 -4.52 5.85 -0.41
CA ILE A 146 -5.30 6.86 0.30
C ILE A 146 -6.73 6.92 -0.24
N ARG A 147 -6.88 7.02 -1.58
CA ARG A 147 -8.20 7.01 -2.24
C ARG A 147 -9.02 5.77 -1.86
N ASN A 148 -8.45 4.57 -1.99
CA ASN A 148 -9.15 3.34 -1.66
C ASN A 148 -9.52 3.31 -0.17
N SER A 149 -8.64 3.78 0.70
CA SER A 149 -8.93 3.85 2.14
C SER A 149 -10.10 4.78 2.44
N VAL A 150 -10.14 5.95 1.81
CA VAL A 150 -11.26 6.91 1.90
C VAL A 150 -12.56 6.29 1.41
N GLU A 151 -12.56 5.69 0.22
CA GLU A 151 -13.76 5.04 -0.36
C GLU A 151 -14.26 3.91 0.56
N GLN A 152 -13.38 3.06 1.08
CA GLN A 152 -13.76 1.95 1.96
C GLN A 152 -14.31 2.41 3.31
N GLY A 153 -13.70 3.45 3.91
CA GLY A 153 -14.20 4.01 5.17
C GLY A 153 -15.63 4.52 5.03
N MET A 154 -15.93 5.21 3.93
CA MET A 154 -17.28 5.67 3.60
C MET A 154 -18.23 4.49 3.39
N MET A 155 -17.87 3.55 2.52
CA MET A 155 -18.73 2.40 2.18
C MET A 155 -19.02 1.50 3.40
N ALA A 156 -18.06 1.32 4.30
CA ALA A 156 -18.27 0.55 5.53
C ALA A 156 -19.40 1.15 6.38
N VAL A 157 -19.40 2.49 6.55
CA VAL A 157 -20.45 3.19 7.30
C VAL A 157 -21.79 3.16 6.55
N GLU A 158 -21.79 3.38 5.22
CA GLU A 158 -23.01 3.29 4.41
C GLU A 158 -23.65 1.90 4.50
N ASN A 159 -22.84 0.84 4.52
CA ASN A 159 -23.32 -0.53 4.71
C ASN A 159 -23.87 -0.78 6.12
N MET A 160 -23.26 -0.23 7.17
CA MET A 160 -23.81 -0.29 8.54
C MET A 160 -25.19 0.38 8.60
N VAL A 161 -25.32 1.58 8.03
CA VAL A 161 -26.58 2.33 7.99
C VAL A 161 -27.64 1.55 7.22
N ARG A 162 -27.29 0.97 6.07
CA ARG A 162 -28.20 0.15 5.26
C ARG A 162 -28.65 -1.12 5.99
N LYS A 163 -27.75 -1.75 6.75
CA LYS A 163 -28.07 -2.92 7.59
C LYS A 163 -29.00 -2.55 8.75
N GLY A 164 -28.92 -1.32 9.24
CA GLY A 164 -29.64 -0.82 10.40
C GLY A 164 -28.82 -0.94 11.69
N MET A 165 -29.17 -0.12 12.68
CA MET A 165 -28.51 -0.11 13.98
C MET A 165 -29.19 -1.14 14.91
N PRO A 166 -28.43 -2.01 15.60
CA PRO A 166 -28.96 -2.93 16.59
C PRO A 166 -29.73 -2.20 17.69
N ASN A 167 -30.80 -2.83 18.19
CA ASN A 167 -31.52 -2.36 19.37
C ASN A 167 -30.70 -2.59 20.64
N GLY A 168 -30.86 -1.72 21.64
CA GLY A 168 -30.20 -1.79 22.94
C GLY A 168 -29.55 -0.46 23.33
N ASP A 169 -29.32 -0.29 24.64
CA ASP A 169 -28.69 0.90 25.19
C ASP A 169 -27.18 0.84 25.00
N SER A 170 -26.66 1.79 24.24
CA SER A 170 -25.22 1.99 24.02
C SER A 170 -24.90 3.47 24.02
N SER A 171 -23.73 3.85 24.53
CA SER A 171 -23.29 5.24 24.50
C SER A 171 -23.01 5.76 23.09
N TYR A 172 -22.70 4.87 22.13
CA TYR A 172 -22.37 5.21 20.74
C TYR A 172 -22.96 4.21 19.74
N ASP A 173 -23.47 4.70 18.61
CA ASP A 173 -23.83 3.84 17.47
C ASP A 173 -22.59 3.24 16.81
N LEU A 174 -21.48 3.99 16.77
CA LEU A 174 -20.24 3.57 16.11
C LEU A 174 -19.00 4.07 16.85
N ILE A 175 -18.03 3.19 17.11
CA ILE A 175 -16.65 3.59 17.43
C ILE A 175 -15.73 3.29 16.26
N ILE A 176 -14.98 4.31 15.84
CA ILE A 176 -13.98 4.23 14.77
C ILE A 176 -12.60 4.20 15.42
N VAL A 177 -11.83 3.15 15.14
CA VAL A 177 -10.49 2.94 15.69
C VAL A 177 -9.45 3.27 14.60
N GLY A 178 -8.78 4.41 14.74
CA GLY A 178 -7.78 4.95 13.83
C GLY A 178 -8.30 6.17 13.05
N ALA A 179 -7.46 7.22 12.96
CA ALA A 179 -7.72 8.48 12.27
C ALA A 179 -6.80 8.67 11.04
N GLY A 180 -6.50 7.57 10.35
CA GLY A 180 -5.96 7.63 8.99
C GLY A 180 -7.05 7.96 7.95
N PRO A 181 -6.73 7.94 6.64
CA PRO A 181 -7.69 8.30 5.59
C PRO A 181 -9.02 7.54 5.63
N ALA A 182 -8.99 6.24 5.98
CA ALA A 182 -10.21 5.44 6.14
C ALA A 182 -11.06 5.90 7.32
N GLY A 183 -10.44 6.15 8.48
CA GLY A 183 -11.14 6.58 9.68
C GLY A 183 -11.71 7.99 9.57
N ILE A 184 -10.98 8.91 8.94
CA ILE A 184 -11.44 10.28 8.65
C ILE A 184 -12.68 10.24 7.74
N SER A 185 -12.61 9.47 6.64
CA SER A 185 -13.74 9.31 5.73
C SER A 185 -14.96 8.67 6.42
N ALA A 186 -14.73 7.64 7.24
CA ALA A 186 -15.78 7.01 8.02
C ALA A 186 -16.42 7.97 9.03
N ALA A 187 -15.62 8.81 9.71
CA ALA A 187 -16.14 9.80 10.66
C ALA A 187 -17.03 10.83 9.96
N LEU A 188 -16.62 11.31 8.78
CA LEU A 188 -17.43 12.20 7.95
C LEU A 188 -18.72 11.51 7.45
N ALA A 189 -18.65 10.24 7.06
CA ALA A 189 -19.82 9.46 6.66
C ALA A 189 -20.79 9.24 7.84
N ALA A 190 -20.27 8.91 9.02
CA ALA A 190 -21.07 8.75 10.24
C ALA A 190 -21.78 10.05 10.60
N ARG A 191 -21.08 11.18 10.50
CA ARG A 191 -21.65 12.53 10.68
C ARG A 191 -22.75 12.82 9.66
N LYS A 192 -22.54 12.51 8.37
CA LYS A 192 -23.54 12.68 7.30
C LYS A 192 -24.85 11.95 7.60
N HIS A 193 -24.76 10.77 8.22
CA HIS A 193 -25.90 9.95 8.58
C HIS A 193 -26.46 10.23 9.99
N GLY A 194 -25.92 11.24 10.70
CA GLY A 194 -26.40 11.62 12.03
C GLY A 194 -26.13 10.58 13.12
N LEU A 195 -25.16 9.68 12.93
CA LEU A 195 -24.81 8.67 13.93
C LEU A 195 -24.17 9.33 15.16
N ASN A 196 -24.42 8.77 16.34
CA ASN A 196 -23.64 9.11 17.52
C ASN A 196 -22.34 8.28 17.52
N PHE A 197 -21.21 8.89 17.21
CA PHE A 197 -19.94 8.17 17.04
C PHE A 197 -18.77 8.81 17.78
N LEU A 198 -17.74 7.99 18.02
CA LEU A 198 -16.46 8.43 18.57
C LEU A 198 -15.31 7.86 17.73
N THR A 199 -14.37 8.72 17.35
CA THR A 199 -13.14 8.31 16.65
C THR A 199 -11.96 8.37 17.61
N LEU A 200 -11.26 7.26 17.77
CA LEU A 200 -10.11 7.09 18.67
C LEU A 200 -8.82 6.91 17.86
N GLU A 201 -7.79 7.69 18.14
CA GLU A 201 -6.48 7.61 17.47
C GLU A 201 -5.36 7.49 18.51
N GLN A 202 -4.45 6.53 18.33
CA GLN A 202 -3.37 6.28 19.28
C GLN A 202 -2.31 7.38 19.27
N ASP A 203 -2.02 7.96 18.10
CA ASP A 203 -1.04 9.02 17.91
C ASP A 203 -1.80 10.35 17.66
N THR A 204 -1.83 10.81 16.41
CA THR A 204 -2.44 12.07 15.98
C THR A 204 -3.02 11.91 14.57
N LEU A 205 -3.80 12.91 14.13
CA LEU A 205 -4.49 12.91 12.84
C LEU A 205 -3.59 12.53 11.65
N GLY A 206 -4.14 11.71 10.74
CA GLY A 206 -3.52 11.34 9.47
C GLY A 206 -2.77 10.00 9.51
N GLY A 207 -2.59 9.40 10.69
CA GLY A 207 -1.98 8.08 10.86
C GLY A 207 -0.61 8.00 10.19
N THR A 208 -0.41 7.02 9.29
CA THR A 208 0.86 6.85 8.55
C THR A 208 1.35 8.13 7.87
N VAL A 209 0.45 8.96 7.34
CA VAL A 209 0.82 10.20 6.63
C VAL A 209 1.54 11.17 7.58
N TYR A 210 1.12 11.22 8.84
CA TYR A 210 1.78 12.06 9.86
C TYR A 210 3.23 11.63 10.10
N THR A 211 3.56 10.36 9.91
CA THR A 211 4.91 9.82 10.14
C THR A 211 5.87 10.03 8.96
N PHE A 212 5.40 10.57 7.84
CA PHE A 212 6.24 10.83 6.69
C PHE A 212 7.23 11.98 6.95
N PRO A 213 8.43 11.93 6.34
CA PRO A 213 9.31 13.08 6.29
C PRO A 213 8.61 14.29 5.66
N ARG A 214 8.92 15.51 6.10
CA ARG A 214 8.29 16.74 5.55
C ARG A 214 8.44 16.87 4.03
N ALA A 215 9.60 16.53 3.50
CA ALA A 215 9.90 16.61 2.06
C ALA A 215 9.30 15.47 1.22
N LYS A 216 8.60 14.50 1.84
CA LYS A 216 8.06 13.36 1.12
C LYS A 216 6.87 13.76 0.24
N VAL A 217 6.97 13.41 -1.05
CA VAL A 217 5.84 13.43 -1.98
C VAL A 217 4.92 12.26 -1.67
N VAL A 218 3.65 12.56 -1.44
CA VAL A 218 2.59 11.61 -1.14
C VAL A 218 1.76 11.39 -2.39
N MET A 219 1.90 10.19 -2.97
CA MET A 219 1.11 9.81 -4.15
C MET A 219 -0.34 9.54 -3.75
N THR A 220 -1.26 10.21 -4.42
CA THR A 220 -2.71 10.00 -4.25
C THR A 220 -3.43 10.25 -5.57
N SER A 221 -4.73 9.99 -5.59
CA SER A 221 -5.60 10.23 -6.74
C SER A 221 -6.85 10.98 -6.31
N PRO A 222 -7.56 11.62 -7.26
CA PRO A 222 -8.81 12.30 -6.96
C PRO A 222 -9.78 11.37 -6.24
N MET A 223 -10.41 11.90 -5.19
CA MET A 223 -11.28 11.15 -4.30
C MET A 223 -12.48 12.01 -3.90
N ASN A 224 -13.53 11.38 -3.37
CA ASN A 224 -14.68 12.09 -2.84
C ASN A 224 -14.71 11.91 -1.31
N LEU A 225 -14.80 13.01 -0.57
CA LEU A 225 -14.92 12.99 0.87
C LEU A 225 -16.36 13.27 1.28
N PRO A 226 -16.97 12.47 2.17
CA PRO A 226 -18.31 12.76 2.68
C PRO A 226 -18.35 14.15 3.32
N LEU A 227 -19.43 14.91 3.05
CA LEU A 227 -19.63 16.29 3.54
C LEU A 227 -18.58 17.34 3.13
N PHE A 228 -17.58 16.98 2.31
CA PHE A 228 -16.57 17.92 1.82
C PHE A 228 -16.56 18.01 0.29
N GLY A 229 -16.89 16.91 -0.40
CA GLY A 229 -17.02 16.86 -1.86
C GLY A 229 -15.78 16.32 -2.56
N SER A 230 -15.70 16.63 -3.86
CA SER A 230 -14.65 16.11 -4.74
C SER A 230 -13.33 16.82 -4.50
N VAL A 231 -12.29 16.03 -4.21
CA VAL A 231 -10.93 16.50 -3.96
C VAL A 231 -10.04 16.08 -5.11
N LYS A 232 -9.50 17.06 -5.85
CA LYS A 232 -8.61 16.84 -7.00
C LYS A 232 -7.15 16.93 -6.58
N LEU A 233 -6.71 15.96 -5.78
CA LEU A 233 -5.32 15.86 -5.33
C LEU A 233 -4.56 14.80 -6.13
N HIS A 234 -3.42 15.22 -6.68
CA HIS A 234 -2.42 14.40 -7.34
C HIS A 234 -1.07 14.73 -6.70
N ASP A 235 -0.22 13.74 -6.43
CA ASP A 235 1.15 13.91 -5.92
C ASP A 235 1.33 15.11 -4.96
N THR A 236 0.83 14.97 -3.74
CA THR A 236 0.73 16.06 -2.75
C THR A 236 1.89 16.05 -1.75
N SER A 237 1.95 17.04 -0.88
CA SER A 237 2.84 17.04 0.28
C SER A 237 2.13 16.49 1.52
N LYS A 238 2.91 16.03 2.51
CA LYS A 238 2.39 15.72 3.85
C LYS A 238 1.55 16.86 4.43
N LYS A 239 2.06 18.10 4.30
CA LYS A 239 1.43 19.30 4.88
C LYS A 239 0.05 19.53 4.28
N GLU A 240 -0.02 19.63 2.95
CA GLU A 240 -1.27 19.86 2.22
C GLU A 240 -2.31 18.78 2.51
N LEU A 241 -1.88 17.52 2.61
CA LEU A 241 -2.78 16.42 2.93
C LEU A 241 -3.32 16.47 4.37
N LEU A 242 -2.50 16.88 5.34
CA LEU A 242 -2.96 17.08 6.72
C LEU A 242 -3.88 18.30 6.86
N GLU A 243 -3.58 19.39 6.15
CA GLU A 243 -4.42 20.59 6.08
C GLU A 243 -5.80 20.25 5.52
N LEU A 244 -5.87 19.47 4.44
CA LEU A 244 -7.13 18.94 3.91
C LEU A 244 -7.93 18.18 4.98
N TRP A 245 -7.28 17.29 5.73
CA TRP A 245 -7.96 16.52 6.78
C TRP A 245 -8.51 17.40 7.89
N HIS A 246 -7.71 18.37 8.36
CA HIS A 246 -8.16 19.33 9.35
C HIS A 246 -9.33 20.18 8.84
N GLU A 247 -9.27 20.66 7.60
CA GLU A 247 -10.33 21.45 6.98
C GLU A 247 -11.62 20.62 6.83
N ALA A 248 -11.52 19.38 6.37
CA ALA A 248 -12.67 18.50 6.19
C ALA A 248 -13.37 18.18 7.51
N LEU A 249 -12.62 17.93 8.58
CA LEU A 249 -13.17 17.64 9.91
C LEU A 249 -13.76 18.89 10.56
N SER A 250 -13.04 20.02 10.53
CA SER A 250 -13.46 21.27 11.18
C SER A 250 -14.72 21.86 10.55
N LYS A 251 -14.81 21.90 9.21
CA LYS A 251 -16.03 22.38 8.51
C LYS A 251 -17.27 21.57 8.82
N ASN A 252 -17.10 20.32 9.26
CA ASN A 252 -18.17 19.37 9.52
C ASN A 252 -18.38 19.09 11.02
N ASN A 253 -17.72 19.84 11.90
CA ASN A 253 -17.77 19.68 13.35
C ASN A 253 -17.51 18.23 13.81
N VAL A 254 -16.54 17.56 13.17
CA VAL A 254 -16.10 16.22 13.54
C VAL A 254 -14.86 16.33 14.41
N THR A 255 -14.94 15.73 15.61
CA THR A 255 -13.82 15.70 16.56
C THR A 255 -13.22 14.30 16.62
N ILE A 256 -11.90 14.23 16.78
CA ILE A 256 -11.15 12.98 16.95
C ILE A 256 -10.47 13.03 18.31
N ARG A 257 -10.59 11.96 19.08
CA ARG A 257 -9.91 11.80 20.36
C ARG A 257 -8.53 11.18 20.11
N GLU A 258 -7.53 12.05 19.96
CA GLU A 258 -6.12 11.67 19.78
C GLU A 258 -5.50 11.10 21.07
N LYS A 259 -4.28 10.56 20.95
CA LYS A 259 -3.51 9.97 22.06
C LYS A 259 -4.26 8.89 22.85
N THR A 260 -5.22 8.24 22.21
CA THR A 260 -6.15 7.27 22.82
C THR A 260 -6.04 5.94 22.09
N LYS A 261 -5.16 5.08 22.59
CA LYS A 261 -4.92 3.75 22.02
C LYS A 261 -6.00 2.78 22.51
N VAL A 262 -6.71 2.14 21.58
CA VAL A 262 -7.61 1.03 21.91
C VAL A 262 -6.79 -0.22 22.17
N GLU A 263 -7.00 -0.86 23.32
CA GLU A 263 -6.33 -2.10 23.70
C GLU A 263 -7.21 -3.33 23.51
N GLU A 264 -8.52 -3.17 23.75
CA GLU A 264 -9.43 -4.30 23.81
C GLU A 264 -10.81 -3.95 23.25
N ILE A 265 -11.42 -4.92 22.57
CA ILE A 265 -12.79 -4.87 22.08
C ILE A 265 -13.43 -6.19 22.46
N LEU A 266 -14.40 -6.15 23.38
CA LEU A 266 -15.11 -7.34 23.86
C LEU A 266 -16.62 -7.23 23.57
N PRO A 267 -17.29 -8.33 23.21
CA PRO A 267 -18.74 -8.35 23.14
C PRO A 267 -19.35 -8.15 24.53
N GLU A 268 -20.37 -7.31 24.63
CA GLU A 268 -21.11 -7.08 25.87
C GLU A 268 -22.56 -6.72 25.54
N ASN A 269 -23.53 -7.43 26.14
CA ASN A 269 -24.97 -7.13 26.05
C ASN A 269 -25.51 -6.97 24.61
N GLY A 270 -24.97 -7.73 23.64
CA GLY A 270 -25.33 -7.60 22.22
C GLY A 270 -24.67 -6.42 21.49
N HIS A 271 -23.73 -5.75 22.14
CA HIS A 271 -22.93 -4.62 21.69
C HIS A 271 -21.43 -4.91 21.93
N PHE A 272 -20.59 -3.87 21.89
CA PHE A 272 -19.15 -3.97 22.13
C PHE A 272 -18.68 -2.98 23.19
N ARG A 273 -17.91 -3.47 24.16
CA ARG A 273 -17.09 -2.64 25.03
C ARG A 273 -15.73 -2.41 24.38
N VAL A 274 -15.38 -1.15 24.18
CA VAL A 274 -14.08 -0.72 23.67
C VAL A 274 -13.30 -0.08 24.82
N THR A 275 -12.16 -0.68 25.18
CA THR A 275 -11.31 -0.22 26.29
C THR A 275 -10.01 0.40 25.75
N THR A 276 -9.64 1.55 26.30
CA THR A 276 -8.41 2.27 25.96
C THR A 276 -7.27 1.91 26.89
N LEU A 277 -6.03 2.18 26.47
CA LEU A 277 -4.82 2.03 27.29
C LEU A 277 -4.87 2.86 28.58
N GLN A 278 -5.59 3.98 28.54
CA GLN A 278 -5.78 4.86 29.69
C GLN A 278 -6.89 4.39 30.65
N GLY A 279 -7.59 3.29 30.32
CA GLY A 279 -8.64 2.72 31.14
C GLY A 279 -10.05 3.26 30.88
N ASP A 280 -10.24 4.15 29.89
CA ASP A 280 -11.59 4.54 29.47
C ASP A 280 -12.28 3.33 28.82
N ALA A 281 -13.58 3.19 29.07
CA ALA A 281 -14.41 2.16 28.44
C ALA A 281 -15.65 2.80 27.81
N PHE A 282 -15.96 2.40 26.58
CA PHE A 282 -17.11 2.89 25.82
C PHE A 282 -17.95 1.72 25.33
N LEU A 283 -19.27 1.84 25.44
CA LEU A 283 -20.21 0.86 24.90
C LEU A 283 -20.71 1.32 23.53
N THR A 284 -20.61 0.46 22.52
CA THR A 284 -21.02 0.78 21.15
C THR A 284 -21.67 -0.36 20.40
N LYS A 285 -22.60 -0.05 19.49
CA LYS A 285 -23.27 -1.05 18.65
C LYS A 285 -22.34 -1.64 17.59
N TYR A 286 -21.55 -0.79 16.93
CA TYR A 286 -20.63 -1.19 15.88
C TYR A 286 -19.22 -0.66 16.11
N VAL A 287 -18.23 -1.41 15.62
CA VAL A 287 -16.83 -0.99 15.63
C VAL A 287 -16.28 -1.01 14.21
N LEU A 288 -15.65 0.08 13.79
CA LEU A 288 -14.86 0.14 12.56
C LEU A 288 -13.37 0.18 12.88
N LEU A 289 -12.64 -0.84 12.45
CA LEU A 289 -11.19 -0.92 12.54
C LEU A 289 -10.56 -0.29 11.29
N ALA A 290 -9.98 0.90 11.46
CA ALA A 290 -9.30 1.70 10.44
C ALA A 290 -7.84 1.98 10.82
N THR A 291 -7.20 1.05 11.54
CA THR A 291 -5.87 1.21 12.15
C THR A 291 -4.69 1.12 11.18
N GLY A 292 -4.93 0.74 9.92
CA GLY A 292 -3.88 0.47 8.93
C GLY A 292 -2.96 -0.70 9.30
N ARG A 293 -1.82 -0.83 8.60
CA ARG A 293 -0.78 -1.87 8.87
C ARG A 293 0.55 -1.32 9.35
N ARG A 294 0.75 0.00 9.24
CA ARG A 294 2.04 0.66 9.45
C ARG A 294 2.20 1.33 10.82
N GLY A 295 1.17 1.28 11.67
CA GLY A 295 1.23 1.86 13.02
C GLY A 295 2.34 1.26 13.89
N THR A 296 2.57 -0.05 13.75
CA THR A 296 3.60 -0.78 14.49
C THR A 296 4.73 -1.21 13.54
N PRO A 297 5.91 -0.58 13.61
CA PRO A 297 7.05 -0.99 12.81
C PRO A 297 7.52 -2.39 13.22
N ARG A 298 7.97 -3.19 12.26
CA ARG A 298 8.57 -4.49 12.53
C ARG A 298 9.89 -4.29 13.28
N LYS A 299 9.98 -4.88 14.46
CA LYS A 299 11.20 -4.97 15.27
C LYS A 299 12.12 -6.05 14.69
N LEU A 300 13.43 -5.84 14.81
CA LEU A 300 14.46 -6.82 14.44
C LEU A 300 14.72 -7.81 15.57
N ASN A 301 14.34 -7.47 16.81
CA ASN A 301 14.57 -8.21 18.05
C ASN A 301 16.06 -8.48 18.29
N VAL A 302 16.89 -7.46 18.07
CA VAL A 302 18.34 -7.51 18.27
C VAL A 302 18.73 -6.82 19.58
N PRO A 303 19.79 -7.26 20.28
CA PRO A 303 20.27 -6.56 21.47
C PRO A 303 20.62 -5.10 21.15
N GLY A 304 20.18 -4.18 22.02
CA GLY A 304 20.38 -2.74 21.87
C GLY A 304 19.34 -2.01 21.00
N GLU A 305 18.37 -2.72 20.42
CA GLU A 305 17.30 -2.12 19.59
C GLU A 305 16.43 -1.08 20.33
N MET A 306 16.38 -1.14 21.66
CA MET A 306 15.61 -0.21 22.49
C MET A 306 16.40 1.06 22.88
N ALA A 307 17.63 1.23 22.40
CA ALA A 307 18.43 2.41 22.67
C ALA A 307 17.83 3.69 22.06
N GLU A 308 18.05 4.84 22.70
CA GLU A 308 17.49 6.13 22.25
C GLU A 308 17.95 6.55 20.85
N LYS A 309 19.12 6.07 20.41
CA LYS A 309 19.66 6.30 19.06
C LYS A 309 18.90 5.56 17.94
N VAL A 310 17.95 4.69 18.29
CA VAL A 310 17.20 3.85 17.35
C VAL A 310 15.82 4.44 17.07
N ALA A 311 15.53 4.70 15.81
CA ALA A 311 14.26 5.23 15.34
C ALA A 311 13.65 4.37 14.23
N TYR A 312 12.33 4.37 14.14
CA TYR A 312 11.57 3.63 13.09
C TYR A 312 10.82 4.57 12.15
N ARG A 313 10.98 5.88 12.35
CA ARG A 313 10.31 6.96 11.62
C ARG A 313 11.33 8.08 11.44
N LEU A 314 11.40 8.63 10.24
CA LEU A 314 12.19 9.82 9.95
C LEU A 314 11.23 11.00 9.74
N LEU A 315 11.21 11.93 10.69
CA LEU A 315 10.26 13.06 10.67
C LEU A 315 10.90 14.33 10.10
N GLU A 316 12.04 14.71 10.66
CA GLU A 316 12.74 15.97 10.38
C GLU A 316 14.21 15.70 10.02
N PRO A 317 14.50 15.15 8.81
CA PRO A 317 15.87 14.93 8.37
C PRO A 317 16.75 16.19 8.40
N GLU A 318 16.16 17.37 8.18
CA GLU A 318 16.85 18.66 8.17
C GLU A 318 17.50 19.06 9.51
N ASN A 319 17.03 18.46 10.60
CA ASN A 319 17.54 18.67 11.97
C ASN A 319 18.70 17.72 12.31
N ILE A 320 19.00 16.74 11.44
CA ILE A 320 20.06 15.76 11.64
C ILE A 320 21.21 16.13 10.70
N ARG A 321 22.32 16.56 11.28
CA ARG A 321 23.49 17.04 10.54
C ARG A 321 24.77 16.49 11.13
N GLN A 322 25.75 16.23 10.26
CA GLN A 322 27.09 15.79 10.64
C GLN A 322 27.10 14.53 11.53
N LYS A 323 26.18 13.60 11.26
CA LYS A 323 26.08 12.32 11.97
C LYS A 323 26.53 11.14 11.10
N GLU A 324 26.98 10.08 11.74
CA GLU A 324 27.15 8.74 11.15
C GLU A 324 25.84 7.96 11.35
N VAL A 325 25.11 7.68 10.27
CA VAL A 325 23.76 7.13 10.34
C VAL A 325 23.67 5.79 9.62
N LEU A 326 23.24 4.75 10.35
CA LEU A 326 22.86 3.48 9.74
C LEU A 326 21.37 3.50 9.40
N VAL A 327 21.03 3.19 8.15
CA VAL A 327 19.65 2.91 7.73
C VAL A 327 19.54 1.42 7.42
N VAL A 328 18.53 0.74 7.96
CA VAL A 328 18.30 -0.70 7.75
C VAL A 328 17.02 -0.92 6.96
N GLY A 329 17.13 -1.52 5.78
CA GLY A 329 15.99 -1.91 4.94
C GLY A 329 16.25 -1.75 3.44
N GLY A 330 15.36 -2.30 2.61
CA GLY A 330 15.49 -2.24 1.14
C GLY A 330 14.17 -1.97 0.41
N GLY A 331 13.21 -1.37 1.10
CA GLY A 331 11.98 -0.84 0.50
C GLY A 331 12.05 0.67 0.30
N ASP A 332 11.04 1.26 -0.34
CA ASP A 332 11.00 2.70 -0.64
C ASP A 332 11.24 3.57 0.59
N SER A 333 10.67 3.21 1.75
CA SER A 333 10.86 3.99 2.99
C SER A 333 12.31 4.05 3.45
N ALA A 334 13.07 2.96 3.29
CA ALA A 334 14.48 2.91 3.67
C ALA A 334 15.32 3.75 2.69
N VAL A 335 15.10 3.58 1.39
CA VAL A 335 15.82 4.30 0.34
C VAL A 335 15.55 5.81 0.40
N GLU A 336 14.29 6.21 0.55
CA GLU A 336 13.92 7.62 0.70
C GLU A 336 14.56 8.24 1.94
N ALA A 337 14.55 7.53 3.07
CA ALA A 337 15.18 8.01 4.30
C ALA A 337 16.70 8.15 4.16
N ALA A 338 17.37 7.16 3.56
CA ALA A 338 18.81 7.19 3.32
C ALA A 338 19.19 8.37 2.42
N LEU A 339 18.45 8.59 1.33
CA LEU A 339 18.68 9.70 0.40
C LEU A 339 18.50 11.07 1.08
N LEU A 340 17.44 11.24 1.88
CA LEU A 340 17.20 12.50 2.61
C LEU A 340 18.28 12.79 3.66
N LEU A 341 18.80 11.75 4.33
CA LEU A 341 19.84 11.91 5.34
C LEU A 341 21.22 12.14 4.72
N ALA A 342 21.50 11.55 3.54
CA ALA A 342 22.79 11.62 2.86
C ALA A 342 23.21 13.04 2.45
N GLU A 343 22.27 13.99 2.37
CA GLU A 343 22.57 15.38 2.03
C GLU A 343 23.48 16.07 3.07
N GLN A 344 23.41 15.67 4.34
CA GLN A 344 24.07 16.36 5.45
C GLN A 344 24.81 15.42 6.43
N ASN A 345 24.82 14.11 6.13
CA ASN A 345 25.31 13.07 7.04
C ASN A 345 26.08 11.99 6.28
N LYS A 346 26.91 11.23 7.00
CA LYS A 346 27.52 10.01 6.48
C LYS A 346 26.54 8.86 6.67
N VAL A 347 25.98 8.35 5.57
CA VAL A 347 24.91 7.35 5.60
C VAL A 347 25.40 6.01 5.07
N VAL A 348 25.11 4.96 5.82
CA VAL A 348 25.25 3.57 5.36
C VAL A 348 23.88 2.89 5.37
N LEU A 349 23.49 2.35 4.22
CA LEU A 349 22.24 1.62 4.03
C LEU A 349 22.52 0.11 4.03
N SER A 350 22.15 -0.57 5.11
CA SER A 350 22.24 -2.03 5.22
C SER A 350 20.98 -2.70 4.68
N TYR A 351 21.17 -3.68 3.81
CA TYR A 351 20.07 -4.48 3.27
C TYR A 351 20.43 -5.95 3.14
N ARG A 352 19.58 -6.80 3.72
CA ARG A 352 19.76 -8.26 3.80
C ARG A 352 19.75 -9.04 2.49
N LYS A 353 19.46 -8.40 1.35
CA LYS A 353 19.46 -9.08 0.04
C LYS A 353 20.60 -8.53 -0.81
N ASP A 354 20.87 -9.24 -1.89
CA ASP A 354 21.83 -8.92 -2.93
C ASP A 354 21.45 -7.70 -3.79
N LYS A 355 20.14 -7.40 -3.90
CA LYS A 355 19.64 -6.28 -4.72
C LYS A 355 18.29 -5.74 -4.28
N PHE A 356 18.04 -4.45 -4.55
CA PHE A 356 16.71 -3.85 -4.36
C PHE A 356 15.70 -4.44 -5.34
N SER A 357 14.69 -5.14 -4.83
CA SER A 357 13.64 -5.79 -5.62
C SER A 357 12.24 -5.25 -5.33
N ARG A 358 12.12 -4.19 -4.52
CA ARG A 358 10.85 -3.69 -3.96
C ARG A 358 10.72 -2.18 -3.97
N ILE A 359 11.61 -1.48 -4.67
CA ILE A 359 11.62 -0.03 -4.73
C ILE A 359 11.08 0.43 -6.07
N LYS A 360 10.36 1.54 -6.04
CA LYS A 360 9.80 2.14 -7.25
C LYS A 360 10.91 2.59 -8.21
N PRO A 361 10.66 2.63 -9.53
CA PRO A 361 11.66 3.01 -10.52
C PRO A 361 12.36 4.35 -10.23
N LYS A 362 11.59 5.36 -9.79
CA LYS A 362 12.14 6.67 -9.44
C LYS A 362 13.12 6.60 -8.25
N ASN A 363 12.81 5.80 -7.24
CA ASN A 363 13.70 5.61 -6.09
C ASN A 363 14.92 4.77 -6.47
N ARG A 364 14.76 3.79 -7.38
CA ARG A 364 15.88 3.02 -7.96
C ARG A 364 16.87 3.92 -8.69
N GLN A 365 16.38 4.81 -9.55
CA GLN A 365 17.23 5.75 -10.25
C GLN A 365 18.00 6.64 -9.26
N LYS A 366 17.30 7.25 -8.29
CA LYS A 366 17.91 8.14 -7.31
C LYS A 366 18.96 7.45 -6.44
N ILE A 367 18.71 6.21 -5.98
CA ILE A 367 19.67 5.50 -5.14
C ILE A 367 20.91 5.10 -5.93
N ASN A 368 20.76 4.67 -7.18
CA ASN A 368 21.90 4.36 -8.05
C ASN A 368 22.76 5.61 -8.31
N GLU A 369 22.12 6.74 -8.66
CA GLU A 369 22.83 8.01 -8.83
C GLU A 369 23.55 8.46 -7.56
N ALA A 370 22.98 8.21 -6.38
CA ALA A 370 23.60 8.53 -5.10
C ALA A 370 24.81 7.63 -4.79
N ILE A 371 24.73 6.34 -5.13
CA ILE A 371 25.85 5.39 -5.02
C ILE A 371 26.98 5.80 -5.96
N ASP A 372 26.66 6.09 -7.23
CA ASP A 372 27.64 6.49 -8.25
C ASP A 372 28.38 7.78 -7.85
N LYS A 373 27.66 8.71 -7.20
CA LYS A 373 28.22 9.97 -6.66
C LYS A 373 28.86 9.81 -5.27
N GLN A 374 28.89 8.60 -4.72
CA GLN A 374 29.42 8.30 -3.39
C GLN A 374 28.79 9.14 -2.26
N LEU A 375 27.51 9.50 -2.41
CA LEU A 375 26.77 10.27 -1.39
C LEU A 375 26.38 9.40 -0.18
N LEU A 376 26.26 8.09 -0.38
CA LEU A 376 26.00 7.11 0.66
C LEU A 376 26.58 5.76 0.27
N GLU A 377 26.81 4.90 1.27
CA GLU A 377 27.26 3.53 1.08
C GLU A 377 26.07 2.57 1.20
N VAL A 378 26.02 1.53 0.35
CA VAL A 378 25.01 0.47 0.45
C VAL A 378 25.71 -0.87 0.69
N LEU A 379 25.33 -1.52 1.79
CA LEU A 379 25.83 -2.83 2.17
C LEU A 379 24.77 -3.90 1.89
N PHE A 380 24.88 -4.57 0.76
CA PHE A 380 24.03 -5.71 0.41
C PHE A 380 24.41 -6.98 1.18
N ASN A 381 23.47 -7.91 1.26
CA ASN A 381 23.58 -9.14 2.04
C ASN A 381 23.91 -8.92 3.52
N THR A 382 23.64 -7.74 4.09
CA THR A 382 23.96 -7.49 5.51
C THR A 382 22.75 -7.54 6.43
N ASN A 383 22.93 -8.08 7.62
CA ASN A 383 21.94 -8.08 8.70
C ASN A 383 22.52 -7.39 9.94
N LEU A 384 21.74 -6.52 10.56
CA LEU A 384 22.06 -5.94 11.87
C LEU A 384 21.86 -7.01 12.95
N VAL A 385 22.87 -7.21 13.79
CA VAL A 385 22.91 -8.26 14.82
C VAL A 385 22.87 -7.68 16.23
N LYS A 386 23.54 -6.54 16.45
CA LYS A 386 23.62 -5.89 17.76
C LYS A 386 23.85 -4.38 17.61
N ILE A 387 23.31 -3.60 18.53
CA ILE A 387 23.50 -2.16 18.63
C ILE A 387 24.16 -1.84 19.98
N GLU A 388 25.22 -1.04 19.95
CA GLU A 388 25.88 -0.46 21.12
C GLU A 388 25.86 1.08 21.00
N ASP A 389 26.37 1.76 22.04
CA ASP A 389 26.26 3.21 22.18
C ASP A 389 26.95 3.96 21.03
N ASP A 390 28.13 3.51 20.59
CA ASP A 390 28.96 4.17 19.57
C ASP A 390 29.09 3.38 18.25
N LYS A 391 28.59 2.13 18.21
CA LYS A 391 28.73 1.25 17.04
C LYS A 391 27.59 0.24 16.90
N VAL A 392 27.52 -0.37 15.73
CA VAL A 392 26.64 -1.49 15.39
C VAL A 392 27.45 -2.68 14.91
N TYR A 393 26.87 -3.87 15.04
CA TYR A 393 27.42 -5.13 14.54
C TYR A 393 26.56 -5.62 13.38
N LEU A 394 27.20 -5.82 12.23
CA LEU A 394 26.58 -6.32 11.01
C LEU A 394 27.22 -7.66 10.64
N THR A 395 26.48 -8.51 9.95
CA THR A 395 27.00 -9.75 9.38
C THR A 395 26.52 -9.92 7.94
N THR A 396 27.32 -10.55 7.08
CA THR A 396 27.01 -10.83 5.67
C THR A 396 26.06 -12.02 5.46
N ASP A 397 25.77 -12.77 6.52
CA ASP A 397 24.95 -13.99 6.52
C ASP A 397 24.79 -14.50 7.96
N LYS A 398 23.93 -15.49 8.22
CA LYS A 398 23.73 -15.98 9.61
C LYS A 398 24.98 -16.61 10.23
N GLU A 399 25.94 -17.00 9.41
CA GLU A 399 27.18 -17.70 9.78
C GLU A 399 28.44 -16.90 9.40
N GLY A 400 28.25 -15.68 8.86
CA GLY A 400 29.34 -14.82 8.38
C GLY A 400 30.10 -14.14 9.50
N GLU A 401 31.30 -13.64 9.17
CA GLU A 401 32.07 -12.80 10.08
C GLU A 401 31.30 -11.52 10.41
N GLU A 402 31.13 -11.29 11.72
CA GLU A 402 30.61 -10.03 12.21
C GLU A 402 31.64 -8.93 12.03
N PHE A 403 31.20 -7.79 11.53
CA PHE A 403 32.01 -6.58 11.45
C PHE A 403 31.27 -5.41 12.09
N THR A 404 32.05 -4.45 12.59
CA THR A 404 31.52 -3.29 13.29
C THR A 404 31.50 -2.06 12.41
N LEU A 405 30.45 -1.25 12.57
CA LEU A 405 30.35 0.06 11.95
C LEU A 405 30.05 1.12 13.01
N LYS A 406 30.86 2.18 13.05
CA LYS A 406 30.63 3.30 13.96
C LYS A 406 29.39 4.08 13.52
N ASN A 407 28.53 4.45 14.46
CA ASN A 407 27.33 5.22 14.15
C ASN A 407 26.80 6.01 15.35
N ASP A 408 26.21 7.17 15.06
CA ASP A 408 25.47 7.99 16.02
C ASP A 408 23.98 7.61 16.07
N LEU A 409 23.37 7.24 14.94
CA LEU A 409 21.93 6.98 14.82
C LEU A 409 21.66 5.71 14.02
N VAL A 410 20.54 5.04 14.31
CA VAL A 410 20.03 3.87 13.57
C VAL A 410 18.57 4.10 13.18
N TYR A 411 18.27 4.02 11.89
CA TYR A 411 16.91 4.03 11.38
C TYR A 411 16.50 2.67 10.83
N ILE A 412 15.48 2.04 11.41
CA ILE A 412 15.03 0.70 11.02
C ILE A 412 13.72 0.78 10.22
N PHE A 413 13.78 0.33 8.95
CA PHE A 413 12.66 0.27 8.02
C PHE A 413 12.43 -1.17 7.51
N ALA A 414 12.16 -2.10 8.43
CA ALA A 414 11.97 -3.52 8.15
C ALA A 414 10.53 -3.90 7.70
N GLY A 415 9.65 -2.92 7.53
CA GLY A 415 8.22 -3.09 7.22
C GLY A 415 7.31 -2.84 8.43
N GLY A 416 5.99 -2.97 8.23
CA GLY A 416 4.99 -2.92 9.30
C GLY A 416 4.37 -4.29 9.53
N GLU A 417 3.90 -4.54 10.74
CA GLU A 417 3.19 -5.78 11.08
C GLU A 417 1.69 -5.54 11.18
N LEU A 418 0.92 -6.49 10.66
CA LEU A 418 -0.51 -6.52 10.92
C LEU A 418 -0.71 -6.64 12.45
N PRO A 419 -1.66 -5.91 13.07
CA PRO A 419 -1.94 -6.03 14.49
C PRO A 419 -2.70 -7.34 14.79
N THR A 420 -2.12 -8.48 14.42
CA THR A 420 -2.74 -9.81 14.42
C THR A 420 -3.26 -10.19 15.80
N GLN A 421 -2.48 -9.95 16.85
CA GLN A 421 -2.89 -10.26 18.22
C GLN A 421 -4.11 -9.43 18.65
N PHE A 422 -4.13 -8.14 18.34
CA PHE A 422 -5.27 -7.26 18.65
C PHE A 422 -6.54 -7.70 17.91
N LEU A 423 -6.42 -8.02 16.61
CA LEU A 423 -7.54 -8.51 15.82
C LEU A 423 -8.06 -9.86 16.31
N GLN A 424 -7.17 -10.79 16.65
CA GLN A 424 -7.54 -12.10 17.19
C GLN A 424 -8.22 -11.98 18.55
N LYS A 425 -7.77 -11.07 19.43
CA LYS A 425 -8.44 -10.77 20.70
C LYS A 425 -9.86 -10.23 20.49
N ALA A 426 -10.08 -9.43 19.44
CA ALA A 426 -11.42 -8.98 19.03
C ALA A 426 -12.25 -10.07 18.32
N GLY A 427 -11.76 -11.32 18.22
CA GLY A 427 -12.44 -12.44 17.57
C GLY A 427 -12.33 -12.48 16.04
N VAL A 428 -11.57 -11.57 15.43
CA VAL A 428 -11.38 -11.52 13.98
C VAL A 428 -10.42 -12.61 13.54
N LYS A 429 -10.88 -13.47 12.64
CA LYS A 429 -10.09 -14.54 12.04
C LYS A 429 -9.15 -13.95 10.98
N ILE A 430 -7.87 -14.27 11.12
CA ILE A 430 -6.84 -13.94 10.13
C ILE A 430 -6.43 -15.22 9.43
N THR A 431 -6.48 -15.20 8.10
CA THR A 431 -6.03 -16.32 7.27
C THR A 431 -4.92 -15.86 6.34
N LYS A 432 -3.92 -16.73 6.17
CA LYS A 432 -2.90 -16.55 5.15
C LYS A 432 -3.49 -16.93 3.80
N ARG A 433 -3.63 -15.96 2.90
CA ARG A 433 -4.27 -16.14 1.59
C ARG A 433 -3.25 -16.12 0.47
N PHE A 434 -3.38 -17.04 -0.48
CA PHE A 434 -2.49 -17.22 -1.63
C PHE A 434 -3.28 -16.92 -2.91
N GLY A 435 -2.84 -15.95 -3.70
CA GLY A 435 -3.50 -15.55 -4.95
C GLY A 435 -4.99 -15.15 -4.79
N TYR A 436 -5.38 -14.60 -3.64
CA TYR A 436 -6.79 -14.37 -3.33
C TYR A 436 -7.36 -13.18 -4.11
N THR A 437 -8.46 -13.40 -4.82
CA THR A 437 -9.16 -12.36 -5.56
C THR A 437 -9.92 -11.42 -4.61
N MET A 438 -9.44 -10.18 -4.52
CA MET A 438 -10.05 -9.10 -3.74
C MET A 438 -11.22 -8.44 -4.47
N LYS A 439 -11.14 -8.35 -5.80
CA LYS A 439 -12.17 -7.71 -6.63
C LYS A 439 -12.28 -8.43 -7.96
N LYS A 440 -13.49 -8.80 -8.36
CA LYS A 440 -13.83 -9.37 -9.67
C LYS A 440 -15.17 -8.78 -10.13
N TYR A 441 -15.36 -8.70 -11.44
CA TYR A 441 -16.70 -8.49 -12.00
C TYR A 441 -17.60 -9.70 -11.70
N LYS A 442 -18.91 -9.46 -11.58
CA LYS A 442 -19.88 -10.49 -11.20
C LYS A 442 -20.31 -11.32 -12.40
#